data_AF-A0A7C5Y1Y8-F1
#
_entry.id   AF-A0A7C5Y1Y8-F1
#
_cell.length_a   1.000
_cell.length_b   1.000
_cell.length_c   1.000
_cell.angle_alpha   90.00
_cell.angle_beta   90.00
_cell.angle_gamma   90.00
#
_symmetry.space_group_name_H-M   'P 1'
#
loop_
_entity.id
_entity.type
_entity.pdbx_description
1 polymer ?
#
loop_
_entity_poly.entity_id
_entity_poly.type
_entity_poly.pdbx_seq_one_letter_code
_entity_poly.pdbx_strand_id
1 'polypeptide(L)'
;MVEELAELIVELPTEDDRKKAAILRMLHENKIVYRIEGSYLIVEGFGLEMVFEDDDREFFIKYEVKLDRGRVIKWVYAKMDEPNVYYRIKAVHCPSSNGYIKALRRRGIPSNCIRMASEALRDSEIKA
;
A
#
# COMPACT_ATOMS: atom_id res chain seq x y z
N MET A 1 20.58 13.34 -1.85
CA MET A 1 20.49 12.00 -2.44
C MET A 1 19.11 11.86 -3.06
N VAL A 2 19.03 11.53 -4.34
CA VAL A 2 17.78 11.14 -5.00
C VAL A 2 17.58 9.67 -4.68
N GLU A 3 16.49 9.30 -4.01
CA GLU A 3 16.19 7.88 -3.79
C GLU A 3 15.76 7.26 -5.13
N GLU A 4 16.33 6.12 -5.49
CA GLU A 4 15.95 5.38 -6.70
C GLU A 4 14.55 4.78 -6.54
N LEU A 5 13.78 4.80 -7.63
CA LEU A 5 12.45 4.19 -7.67
C LEU A 5 12.58 2.67 -7.57
N ALA A 6 11.77 2.07 -6.71
CA ALA A 6 11.68 0.62 -6.52
C ALA A 6 10.22 0.17 -6.49
N GLU A 7 10.02 -1.14 -6.61
CA GLU A 7 8.71 -1.77 -6.61
C GLU A 7 8.68 -2.93 -5.63
N LEU A 8 7.59 -3.02 -4.86
CA LEU A 8 7.25 -4.20 -4.08
C LEU A 8 6.15 -4.95 -4.80
N ILE A 9 6.44 -6.19 -5.19
CA ILE A 9 5.50 -7.08 -5.86
C ILE A 9 4.88 -8.00 -4.80
N VAL A 10 3.56 -8.01 -4.74
CA VAL A 10 2.78 -8.81 -3.79
C VAL A 10 1.82 -9.68 -4.60
N GLU A 11 1.88 -10.99 -4.40
CA GLU A 11 0.89 -11.90 -4.98
C GLU A 11 -0.45 -11.72 -4.27
N LEU A 12 -1.51 -11.42 -5.02
CA LEU A 12 -2.85 -11.31 -4.45
C LEU A 12 -3.43 -12.71 -4.24
N PRO A 13 -4.07 -12.97 -3.09
CA PRO A 13 -4.79 -14.22 -2.87
C PRO A 13 -5.86 -14.40 -3.96
N THR A 14 -5.72 -15.43 -4.79
CA THR A 14 -6.65 -15.71 -5.89
C THR A 14 -7.89 -16.47 -5.44
N GLU A 15 -7.76 -17.26 -4.37
CA GLU A 15 -8.84 -18.09 -3.82
C GLU A 15 -9.61 -17.40 -2.66
N ASP A 16 -9.08 -16.29 -2.14
CA ASP A 16 -9.65 -15.57 -0.99
C ASP A 16 -9.94 -14.11 -1.33
N ASP A 17 -11.14 -13.86 -1.86
CA ASP A 17 -11.63 -12.53 -2.19
C ASP A 17 -11.72 -11.60 -0.97
N ARG A 18 -11.92 -12.15 0.24
CA ARG A 18 -12.01 -11.34 1.47
C ARG A 18 -10.63 -10.82 1.85
N LYS A 19 -9.61 -11.68 1.85
CA LYS A 19 -8.22 -11.25 2.08
C LYS A 19 -7.77 -10.25 1.02
N LYS A 20 -8.06 -10.51 -0.26
CA LYS A 20 -7.77 -9.58 -1.35
C LYS A 20 -8.43 -8.22 -1.12
N ALA A 21 -9.72 -8.19 -0.79
CA ALA A 21 -10.43 -6.94 -0.50
C ALA A 21 -9.85 -6.21 0.73
N ALA A 22 -9.41 -6.94 1.77
CA ALA A 22 -8.79 -6.36 2.95
C ALA A 22 -7.46 -5.66 2.63
N ILE A 23 -6.60 -6.28 1.80
CA ILE A 23 -5.34 -5.67 1.34
C ILE A 23 -5.63 -4.38 0.56
N LEU A 24 -6.54 -4.45 -0.42
CA LEU A 24 -6.91 -3.28 -1.24
C LEU A 24 -7.49 -2.16 -0.39
N ARG A 25 -8.39 -2.49 0.55
CA ARG A 25 -8.95 -1.52 1.50
C ARG A 25 -7.86 -0.85 2.32
N MET A 26 -6.89 -1.60 2.83
CA MET A 26 -5.79 -1.04 3.61
C MET A 26 -4.96 -0.04 2.80
N LEU A 27 -4.66 -0.34 1.53
CA LEU A 27 -4.00 0.59 0.61
C LEU A 27 -4.84 1.87 0.40
N HIS A 28 -6.16 1.74 0.24
CA HIS A 28 -7.07 2.85 0.01
C HIS A 28 -7.19 3.80 1.21
N GLU A 29 -7.42 3.26 2.40
CA GLU A 29 -7.46 4.03 3.66
C GLU A 29 -6.13 4.78 3.86
N ASN A 30 -5.03 4.19 3.39
CA ASN A 30 -3.71 4.79 3.46
C ASN A 30 -3.34 5.67 2.26
N LYS A 31 -4.17 5.77 1.23
CA LYS A 31 -3.89 6.49 -0.02
C LYS A 31 -2.56 6.05 -0.67
N ILE A 32 -2.23 4.76 -0.57
CA ILE A 32 -1.05 4.17 -1.19
C ILE A 32 -1.33 3.87 -2.65
N VAL A 33 -0.47 4.38 -3.51
CA VAL A 33 -0.55 4.19 -4.95
C VAL A 33 0.00 2.81 -5.33
N TYR A 34 -0.74 2.10 -6.17
CA TYR A 34 -0.38 0.78 -6.65
C TYR A 34 -0.90 0.57 -8.08
N ARG A 35 -0.46 -0.51 -8.72
CA ARG A 35 -1.03 -1.06 -9.97
C ARG A 35 -1.27 -2.57 -9.83
N ILE A 36 -2.04 -3.13 -10.76
CA ILE A 36 -2.35 -4.57 -10.81
C ILE A 36 -1.88 -5.11 -12.16
N GLU A 37 -1.11 -6.19 -12.13
CA GLU A 37 -0.62 -6.91 -13.31
C GLU A 37 -0.90 -8.41 -13.12
N GLY A 38 -1.95 -8.93 -13.76
CA GLY A 38 -2.39 -10.32 -13.55
C GLY A 38 -2.85 -10.57 -12.12
N SER A 39 -2.24 -11.54 -11.44
CA SER A 39 -2.44 -11.84 -10.02
C SER A 39 -1.59 -10.99 -9.08
N TYR A 40 -0.76 -10.09 -9.61
CA TYR A 40 0.19 -9.32 -8.80
C TYR A 40 -0.32 -7.91 -8.52
N LEU A 41 -0.18 -7.49 -7.27
CA LEU A 41 -0.28 -6.12 -6.80
C LEU A 41 1.14 -5.54 -6.76
N ILE A 42 1.35 -4.40 -7.41
CA ILE A 42 2.65 -3.72 -7.45
C ILE A 42 2.53 -2.40 -6.72
N VAL A 43 3.28 -2.26 -5.62
CA VAL A 43 3.38 -1.03 -4.83
C VAL A 43 4.65 -0.30 -5.23
N GLU A 44 4.49 0.90 -5.77
CA GLU A 44 5.60 1.78 -6.14
C GLU A 44 6.11 2.53 -4.92
N GLY A 45 7.43 2.70 -4.83
CA GLY A 45 8.04 3.38 -3.71
C GLY A 45 9.53 3.62 -3.87
N PHE A 46 10.18 3.82 -2.73
CA PHE A 46 11.61 4.09 -2.63
C PHE A 46 12.19 3.24 -1.52
N GLY A 47 13.44 2.79 -1.67
CA GLY A 47 14.14 2.01 -0.65
C GLY A 47 13.41 0.71 -0.29
N LEU A 48 13.44 -0.26 -1.20
CA LEU A 48 13.01 -1.62 -0.92
C LEU A 48 14.02 -2.27 0.03
N GLU A 49 13.54 -2.78 1.15
CA GLU A 49 14.37 -3.32 2.23
C GLU A 49 13.83 -4.68 2.69
N MET A 50 14.73 -5.56 3.13
CA MET A 50 14.39 -6.77 3.86
C MET A 50 14.64 -6.54 5.35
N VAL A 51 13.66 -6.86 6.19
CA VAL A 51 13.71 -6.61 7.63
C VAL A 51 13.13 -7.77 8.43
N PHE A 52 13.57 -7.89 9.68
CA PHE A 52 12.94 -8.76 10.67
C PHE A 52 11.87 -7.99 11.44
N GLU A 53 10.67 -8.58 11.55
CA GLU A 53 9.55 -8.02 12.30
C GLU A 53 8.82 -9.12 13.06
N ASP A 54 8.52 -8.87 14.34
CA ASP A 54 7.71 -9.75 15.17
C ASP A 54 6.21 -9.48 14.91
N ASP A 55 5.74 -9.92 13.73
CA ASP A 55 4.37 -9.76 13.27
C ASP A 55 3.93 -11.03 12.51
N ASP A 56 2.65 -11.37 12.59
CA ASP A 56 2.11 -12.56 11.95
C ASP A 56 1.39 -12.26 10.62
N ARG A 57 1.04 -10.99 10.37
CA ARG A 57 0.24 -10.58 9.22
C ARG A 57 1.01 -10.73 7.91
N GLU A 58 0.33 -11.22 6.88
CA GLU A 58 0.91 -11.35 5.52
C GLU A 58 1.19 -9.99 4.86
N PHE A 59 0.39 -8.97 5.19
CA PHE A 59 0.49 -7.64 4.62
C PHE A 59 0.02 -6.57 5.62
N PHE A 60 0.79 -5.50 5.80
CA PHE A 60 0.38 -4.36 6.64
C PHE A 60 1.10 -3.05 6.28
N ILE A 61 0.61 -1.94 6.84
CA ILE A 61 1.19 -0.60 6.66
C ILE A 61 1.59 -0.03 8.03
N LYS A 62 2.84 0.40 8.19
CA LYS A 62 3.33 1.16 9.36
C LYS A 62 3.69 2.59 8.96
N TYR A 63 3.62 3.49 9.93
CA TYR A 63 3.95 4.90 9.75
C TYR A 63 5.21 5.25 10.54
N GLU A 64 6.07 6.07 9.96
CA GLU A 64 7.23 6.63 10.63
C GLU A 64 7.19 8.16 10.50
N VAL A 65 7.29 8.87 11.63
CA VAL A 65 7.29 10.33 11.65
C VAL A 65 8.74 10.82 11.70
N LYS A 66 9.16 11.56 10.67
CA LYS A 66 10.46 12.23 10.64
C LYS A 66 10.40 13.54 11.43
N LEU A 67 11.08 13.55 12.58
CA LEU A 67 11.08 14.65 13.56
C LEU A 67 11.56 15.98 12.98
N ASP A 68 12.49 15.94 12.03
CA ASP A 68 13.14 17.11 11.44
C ASP A 68 12.22 17.91 10.49
N ARG A 69 11.10 17.33 10.02
CA ARG A 69 10.16 18.00 9.10
C ARG A 69 8.68 17.69 9.34
N GLY A 70 8.34 16.95 10.39
CA GLY A 70 6.98 16.45 10.61
C GLY A 70 6.47 15.59 9.46
N ARG A 71 7.36 15.05 8.62
CA ARG A 71 6.98 14.29 7.44
C ARG A 71 6.64 12.87 7.86
N VAL A 72 5.46 12.41 7.49
CA VAL A 72 5.03 11.01 7.69
C VAL A 72 5.47 10.18 6.50
N ILE A 73 6.21 9.10 6.75
CA ILE A 73 6.53 8.06 5.77
C ILE A 73 5.57 6.90 6.00
N LYS A 74 5.01 6.39 4.91
CA LYS A 74 4.18 5.18 4.94
C LYS A 74 4.98 4.02 4.38
N TRP A 75 5.22 3.03 5.22
CA TRP A 75 5.91 1.81 4.86
C TRP A 75 4.89 0.71 4.61
N VAL A 76 4.97 0.06 3.44
CA VAL A 76 4.18 -1.13 3.14
C VAL A 76 5.04 -2.35 3.37
N TYR A 77 4.52 -3.32 4.13
CA TYR A 77 5.18 -4.57 4.48
C TYR A 77 4.44 -5.74 3.83
N ALA A 78 5.21 -6.66 3.24
CA ALA A 78 4.73 -7.94 2.74
C ALA A 78 5.62 -9.06 3.30
N LYS A 79 4.99 -10.08 3.88
CA LYS A 79 5.68 -11.19 4.52
C LYS A 79 6.36 -12.09 3.49
N MET A 80 7.54 -12.59 3.84
CA MET A 80 8.23 -13.63 3.08
C MET A 80 7.80 -15.03 3.55
N ASP A 81 8.19 -16.05 2.79
CA ASP A 81 7.99 -17.45 3.22
C ASP A 81 8.77 -17.77 4.51
N GLU A 82 9.87 -17.06 4.76
CA GLU A 82 10.67 -17.19 5.97
C GLU A 82 9.95 -16.59 7.19
N PRO A 83 9.98 -17.28 8.36
CA PRO A 83 9.36 -16.76 9.57
C PRO A 83 9.94 -15.40 9.98
N ASN A 84 9.05 -14.45 10.27
CA ASN A 84 9.37 -13.10 10.77
C ASN A 84 10.20 -12.22 9.82
N VAL A 85 10.34 -12.61 8.54
CA VAL A 85 11.04 -11.80 7.53
C VAL A 85 10.01 -11.11 6.63
N TYR A 86 10.25 -9.82 6.37
CA TYR A 86 9.38 -8.97 5.57
C TYR A 86 10.18 -8.20 4.53
N TYR A 87 9.61 -8.06 3.34
CA TYR A 87 9.94 -6.97 2.45
C TYR A 87 9.16 -5.72 2.85
N ARG A 88 9.82 -4.57 2.89
CA ARG A 88 9.16 -3.28 3.07
C ARG A 88 9.62 -2.25 2.06
N ILE A 89 8.73 -1.32 1.73
CA ILE A 89 9.03 -0.21 0.82
C ILE A 89 8.45 1.12 1.33
N LYS A 90 9.18 2.23 1.15
CA LYS A 90 8.63 3.58 1.40
C LYS A 90 7.66 3.90 0.27
N ALA A 91 6.38 3.68 0.52
CA ALA A 91 5.39 3.69 -0.54
C ALA A 91 5.06 5.11 -1.02
N VAL A 92 4.83 5.24 -2.32
CA VAL A 92 4.25 6.45 -2.90
C VAL A 92 2.84 6.62 -2.34
N HIS A 93 2.62 7.71 -1.61
CA HIS A 93 1.33 8.04 -1.03
C HIS A 93 0.78 9.35 -1.61
N CYS A 94 -0.53 9.44 -1.74
CA CYS A 94 -1.23 10.66 -2.14
C CYS A 94 -1.80 11.37 -0.90
N PRO A 95 -1.51 12.66 -0.65
CA PRO A 95 -2.07 13.37 0.50
C PRO A 95 -3.57 13.65 0.34
N SER A 96 -4.01 14.00 -0.88
CA SER A 96 -5.41 14.30 -1.15
C SER A 96 -6.19 13.09 -1.67
N SER A 97 -7.43 12.93 -1.19
CA SER A 97 -8.36 11.87 -1.62
C SER A 97 -8.63 11.93 -3.13
N ASN A 98 -8.84 13.14 -3.67
CA ASN A 98 -9.01 13.36 -5.12
C ASN A 98 -7.75 13.03 -5.95
N GLY A 99 -6.56 13.42 -5.44
CA GLY A 99 -5.29 13.11 -6.07
C GLY A 99 -5.05 11.61 -6.14
N TYR A 100 -5.39 10.89 -5.07
CA TYR A 100 -5.30 9.44 -4.99
C TYR A 100 -6.16 8.74 -6.05
N ILE A 101 -7.45 9.07 -6.13
CA ILE A 101 -8.37 8.49 -7.13
C ILE A 101 -7.87 8.76 -8.56
N LYS A 102 -7.37 9.97 -8.84
CA LYS A 102 -6.80 10.31 -10.15
C LYS A 102 -5.54 9.49 -10.46
N ALA A 103 -4.69 9.24 -9.47
CA ALA A 103 -3.48 8.43 -9.62
C ALA A 103 -3.80 6.96 -9.91
N LEU A 104 -4.80 6.38 -9.24
CA LEU A 104 -5.25 5.00 -9.51
C LEU A 104 -5.83 4.86 -10.92
N ARG A 105 -6.69 5.80 -11.36
CA ARG A 105 -7.27 5.78 -12.71
C ARG A 105 -6.19 5.82 -13.80
N ARG A 106 -5.14 6.63 -13.61
CA ARG A 106 -4.00 6.72 -14.55
C ARG A 106 -3.21 5.42 -14.67
N ARG A 107 -3.24 4.56 -13.64
CA ARG A 107 -2.60 3.25 -13.62
C ARG A 107 -3.51 2.12 -14.12
N GLY A 108 -4.66 2.44 -14.71
CA GLY A 108 -5.57 1.45 -15.26
C GLY A 108 -6.27 0.60 -14.19
N ILE A 109 -6.33 1.07 -12.93
CA ILE A 109 -7.01 0.32 -11.87
C ILE A 109 -8.49 0.12 -12.22
N PRO A 110 -9.02 -1.11 -12.09
CA PRO A 110 -10.41 -1.44 -12.41
C PRO A 110 -11.44 -0.57 -11.66
N SER A 111 -12.57 -0.28 -12.32
CA SER A 111 -13.60 0.63 -11.81
C SER A 111 -14.22 0.18 -10.48
N ASN A 112 -14.35 -1.13 -10.25
CA ASN A 112 -14.81 -1.68 -8.97
C ASN A 112 -13.83 -1.36 -7.82
N CYS A 113 -12.52 -1.42 -8.07
CA CYS A 113 -11.50 -1.03 -7.10
C CYS A 113 -11.50 0.48 -6.87
N ILE A 114 -11.72 1.30 -7.89
CA ILE A 114 -11.89 2.75 -7.73
C ILE A 114 -13.10 3.09 -6.85
N ARG A 115 -14.21 2.34 -7.01
CA ARG A 115 -15.39 2.50 -6.15
C ARG A 115 -15.07 2.14 -4.70
N MET A 116 -14.41 1.00 -4.47
CA MET A 116 -13.93 0.59 -3.15
C MET A 116 -13.01 1.64 -2.51
N ALA A 117 -12.10 2.23 -3.30
CA ALA A 117 -11.24 3.32 -2.84
C ALA A 117 -12.04 4.53 -2.37
N SER A 118 -13.08 4.89 -3.11
CA SER A 118 -13.93 6.04 -2.80
C SER A 118 -14.74 5.81 -1.53
N GLU A 119 -15.23 4.58 -1.32
CA GLU A 119 -15.95 4.16 -0.11
C GLU A 119 -15.01 4.18 1.12
N ALA A 120 -13.83 3.55 1.02
CA ALA A 120 -12.85 3.50 2.11
C ALA A 120 -12.35 4.88 2.56
N LEU A 121 -12.18 5.81 1.61
CA LEU A 121 -11.80 7.19 1.92
C LEU A 121 -12.89 7.94 2.68
N ARG A 122 -14.15 7.79 2.27
CA ARG A 122 -15.28 8.41 3.00
C ARG A 122 -15.39 7.87 4.42
N ASP A 123 -15.28 6.55 4.59
CA ASP A 123 -15.31 5.91 5.92
C ASP A 123 -14.20 6.44 6.84
N SER A 124 -13.02 6.69 6.27
CA SER A 124 -11.86 7.21 7.02
C SER A 124 -12.02 8.67 7.42
N GLU A 125 -12.65 9.48 6.55
CA GLU A 125 -12.94 10.90 6.80
C GLU A 125 -14.05 11.10 7.86
N ILE A 126 -14.98 10.15 8.01
CA ILE A 126 -16.03 10.18 9.04
C ILE A 126 -15.47 9.85 10.44
N LYS A 127 -14.36 9.09 10.51
CA LYS A 127 -13.76 8.61 11.77
C LYS A 127 -12.66 9.51 12.33
N ALA A 128 -12.20 10.51 11.58
CA ALA A 128 -11.11 11.43 11.94
C ALA A 128 -11.66 12.73 12.55
#